data_AF-A0A0R1Q8L9-F1
#
_entry.id   AF-A0A0R1Q8L9-F1
#
_cell.length_a   1.000
_cell.length_b   1.000
_cell.length_c   1.000
_cell.angle_alpha   90.00
_cell.angle_beta   90.00
_cell.angle_gamma   90.00
#
_symmetry.space_group_name_H-M   'P 1'
#
loop_
_entity.id
_entity.type
_entity.pdbx_description
1 polymer ?
#
loop_
_entity_poly.entity_id
_entity_poly.type
_entity_poly.pdbx_seq_one_letter_code
_entity_poly.pdbx_strand_id
1 'polypeptide(L)'
;MKDRSQTRVVVGMSGGVDSSVVAYLLKQQGYDVVGVFMKNWDDKKDSGVCTATEDYEDVAKVANKIGIPYYSVNFEKEYWDNVFTYFLDEYKRGRTPNPDVMCNKEVKFKAFLDYAMQLDADYIAMGHYAQLRRDQDGTVHLLRGADSNKDQTYFLSQLSQRQLKKAMFPIGNMQKKDVRRIAEEAGLATAKKKDSTGVCFIGERNFSKFLNEFLPAKSGKMMTIDGKIKGDHYGLMNYTIGQRRGLGIGGNGQSNDPWFVIGKDLEKNILYVGQGYHNEHLYADSLDGSNANFIAPIDDKGTEFHCTAKFRYRQKDTGVHVSLDADKVRVEFDQPVRAITPGQEVVFYDGEVCLGSATIDHAYQKTRVLQYV
;
A
#
# COMPACT_ATOMS: atom_id res chain seq x y z
N MET A 1 -20.87 15.06 24.93
CA MET A 1 -19.99 14.02 24.39
C MET A 1 -19.70 13.03 25.49
N LYS A 2 -19.63 11.72 25.19
CA LYS A 2 -19.23 10.67 26.13
C LYS A 2 -17.85 11.03 26.71
N ASP A 3 -17.62 10.78 28.00
CA ASP A 3 -16.29 10.95 28.58
C ASP A 3 -15.29 10.05 27.84
N ARG A 4 -14.04 10.51 27.64
CA ARG A 4 -13.04 9.72 26.91
C ARG A 4 -12.74 8.40 27.60
N SER A 5 -12.79 8.35 28.93
CA SER A 5 -12.58 7.12 29.71
C SER A 5 -13.67 6.07 29.49
N GLN A 6 -14.84 6.47 29.00
CA GLN A 6 -15.91 5.57 28.60
C GLN A 6 -15.89 5.23 27.12
N THR A 7 -14.93 5.78 26.35
CA THR A 7 -14.77 5.51 24.92
C THR A 7 -13.65 4.50 24.74
N ARG A 8 -14.00 3.27 24.34
CA ARG A 8 -13.03 2.20 24.13
C ARG A 8 -12.38 2.30 22.76
N VAL A 9 -11.05 2.30 22.74
CA VAL A 9 -10.25 2.34 21.52
C VAL A 9 -9.32 1.13 21.47
N VAL A 10 -9.52 0.26 20.48
CA VAL A 10 -8.65 -0.88 20.23
C VAL A 10 -7.53 -0.49 19.26
N VAL A 11 -6.29 -0.54 19.72
CA VAL A 11 -5.12 -0.11 18.96
C VAL A 11 -4.47 -1.33 18.31
N GLY A 12 -4.35 -1.32 16.98
CA GLY A 12 -3.55 -2.30 16.26
C GLY A 12 -2.07 -2.07 16.54
N MET A 13 -1.47 -2.94 17.36
CA MET A 13 -0.07 -2.85 17.77
C MET A 13 0.77 -3.85 17.00
N SER A 14 1.72 -3.35 16.20
CA SER A 14 2.57 -4.17 15.31
C SER A 14 3.92 -4.54 15.93
N GLY A 15 4.21 -4.11 17.15
CA GLY A 15 5.57 -4.15 17.72
C GLY A 15 6.48 -3.03 17.20
N GLY A 16 5.99 -2.16 16.31
CA GLY A 16 6.69 -0.97 15.81
C GLY A 16 6.41 0.31 16.59
N VAL A 17 7.35 1.27 16.49
CA VAL A 17 7.32 2.55 17.23
C VAL A 17 6.05 3.38 16.99
N ASP A 18 5.52 3.38 15.76
CA ASP A 18 4.36 4.20 15.39
C ASP A 18 3.11 3.77 16.17
N SER A 19 2.83 2.47 16.20
CA SER A 19 1.71 1.93 16.97
C SER A 19 1.90 2.05 18.49
N SER A 20 3.15 1.97 18.97
CA SER A 20 3.45 2.18 20.39
C SER A 20 3.12 3.61 20.84
N VAL A 21 3.49 4.61 20.02
CA VAL A 21 3.19 6.02 20.29
C VAL A 21 1.69 6.29 20.18
N VAL A 22 0.99 5.69 19.22
CA VAL A 22 -0.49 5.78 19.15
C VAL A 22 -1.14 5.31 20.45
N ALA A 23 -0.77 4.13 20.94
CA ALA A 23 -1.32 3.59 22.18
C ALA A 23 -1.02 4.50 23.38
N TYR A 24 0.23 4.99 23.47
CA TYR A 24 0.64 5.93 24.51
C TYR A 24 -0.17 7.24 24.47
N LEU A 25 -0.32 7.87 23.30
CA LEU A 25 -1.04 9.13 23.13
C LEU A 25 -2.51 8.99 23.51
N LEU A 26 -3.17 7.91 23.08
CA LEU A 26 -4.58 7.66 23.43
C LEU A 26 -4.76 7.44 24.93
N LYS A 27 -3.82 6.73 25.57
CA LYS A 27 -3.83 6.56 27.03
C LYS A 27 -3.67 7.89 27.76
N GLN A 28 -2.74 8.75 27.32
CA GLN A 28 -2.54 10.10 27.88
C GLN A 28 -3.77 10.99 27.68
N GLN A 29 -4.51 10.81 26.60
CA GLN A 29 -5.77 11.53 26.33
C GLN A 29 -6.96 11.04 27.18
N GLY A 30 -6.79 9.96 27.96
CA GLY A 30 -7.78 9.43 28.88
C GLY A 30 -8.73 8.39 28.30
N TYR A 31 -8.43 7.81 27.13
CA TYR A 31 -9.27 6.75 26.55
C TYR A 31 -9.16 5.41 27.29
N ASP A 32 -10.19 4.57 27.19
CA ASP A 32 -10.09 3.14 27.52
C ASP A 32 -9.37 2.42 26.36
N VAL A 33 -8.06 2.23 26.52
CA VAL A 33 -7.18 1.73 25.45
C VAL A 33 -6.89 0.25 25.65
N VAL A 34 -7.07 -0.53 24.58
CA VAL A 34 -6.68 -1.94 24.51
C VAL A 34 -5.71 -2.13 23.34
N GLY A 35 -4.56 -2.77 23.57
CA GLY A 35 -3.63 -3.15 22.52
C GLY A 35 -3.98 -4.51 21.90
N VAL A 36 -3.93 -4.65 20.59
CA VAL A 36 -4.11 -5.95 19.93
C VAL A 36 -3.05 -6.15 18.87
N PHE A 37 -2.31 -7.25 18.99
CA PHE A 37 -1.35 -7.72 17.99
C PHE A 37 -2.03 -8.68 17.02
N MET A 38 -1.81 -8.49 15.72
CA MET A 38 -2.38 -9.32 14.67
C MET A 38 -1.29 -10.25 14.11
N LYS A 39 -1.42 -11.56 14.34
CA LYS A 39 -0.60 -12.56 13.66
C LYS A 39 -1.27 -12.90 12.33
N ASN A 40 -0.71 -12.38 11.24
CA ASN A 40 -1.28 -12.53 9.89
C ASN A 40 -0.50 -13.53 9.02
N TRP A 41 0.64 -14.01 9.49
CA TRP A 41 1.50 -14.92 8.75
C TRP A 41 2.26 -15.84 9.72
N ASP A 42 2.46 -17.10 9.35
CA ASP A 42 3.23 -18.07 10.14
C ASP A 42 4.62 -18.29 9.55
N ASP A 43 5.63 -17.61 10.10
CA ASP A 43 7.03 -17.72 9.68
C ASP A 43 7.67 -19.08 10.00
N LYS A 44 7.04 -19.88 10.88
CA LYS A 44 7.63 -21.12 11.42
C LYS A 44 7.94 -22.18 10.38
N LYS A 45 7.30 -22.12 9.20
CA LYS A 45 7.52 -23.11 8.14
C LYS A 45 8.77 -22.84 7.29
N ASP A 46 9.33 -21.62 7.32
CA ASP A 46 10.24 -21.17 6.25
C ASP A 46 11.65 -20.74 6.67
N SER A 47 11.92 -20.36 7.92
CA SER A 47 13.25 -19.78 8.25
C SER A 47 13.80 -19.98 9.67
N GLY A 48 13.02 -20.57 10.59
CA GLY A 48 13.47 -20.79 11.98
C GLY A 48 13.60 -19.53 12.86
N VAL A 49 13.47 -18.32 12.30
CA VAL A 49 13.38 -17.05 13.04
C VAL A 49 11.93 -16.57 13.05
N CYS A 50 11.31 -16.51 14.23
CA CYS A 50 9.90 -16.13 14.36
C CYS A 50 9.79 -14.64 14.70
N THR A 51 9.78 -13.79 13.67
CA THR A 51 9.72 -12.32 13.82
C THR A 51 8.46 -11.86 14.57
N ALA A 52 7.33 -12.55 14.32
CA ALA A 52 6.08 -12.30 15.01
C ALA A 52 6.16 -12.50 16.54
N THR A 53 7.03 -13.38 17.03
CA THR A 53 7.22 -13.58 18.48
C THR A 53 7.91 -12.36 19.10
N GLU A 54 8.99 -11.89 18.48
CA GLU A 54 9.75 -10.72 18.94
C GLU A 54 8.89 -9.45 18.89
N ASP A 55 8.11 -9.28 17.82
CA ASP A 55 7.17 -8.16 17.70
C ASP A 55 6.09 -8.20 18.79
N TYR A 56 5.56 -9.39 19.11
CA TYR A 56 4.59 -9.55 20.19
C TYR A 56 5.20 -9.26 21.58
N GLU A 57 6.45 -9.67 21.82
CA GLU A 57 7.17 -9.31 23.05
C GLU A 57 7.34 -7.79 23.18
N ASP A 58 7.61 -7.09 22.09
CA ASP A 58 7.70 -5.63 22.10
C ASP A 58 6.35 -4.97 22.35
N VAL A 59 5.26 -5.52 21.83
CA VAL A 59 3.89 -5.11 22.20
C VAL A 59 3.67 -5.27 23.70
N ALA A 60 4.03 -6.43 24.27
CA ALA A 60 3.88 -6.69 25.71
C ALA A 60 4.70 -5.71 26.56
N LYS A 61 5.97 -5.46 26.19
CA LYS A 61 6.84 -4.49 26.89
C LYS A 61 6.23 -3.08 26.89
N VAL A 62 5.72 -2.63 25.74
CA VAL A 62 5.09 -1.31 25.61
C VAL A 62 3.78 -1.25 26.39
N ALA A 63 2.90 -2.23 26.24
CA ALA A 63 1.59 -2.28 26.90
C ALA A 63 1.73 -2.28 28.43
N ASN A 64 2.64 -3.09 28.96
CA ASN A 64 2.97 -3.11 30.39
C ASN A 64 3.50 -1.76 30.88
N LYS A 65 4.39 -1.12 30.11
CA LYS A 65 4.97 0.19 30.45
C LYS A 65 3.92 1.30 30.57
N ILE A 66 2.92 1.31 29.68
CA ILE A 66 1.88 2.35 29.64
C ILE A 66 0.60 1.96 30.39
N GLY A 67 0.53 0.75 30.94
CA GLY A 67 -0.60 0.28 31.75
C GLY A 67 -1.88 0.07 30.94
N ILE A 68 -1.80 -0.66 29.83
CA ILE A 68 -2.97 -1.08 29.04
C ILE A 68 -3.01 -2.61 28.90
N PRO A 69 -4.22 -3.22 28.83
CA PRO A 69 -4.35 -4.62 28.45
C PRO A 69 -3.90 -4.83 27.00
N TYR A 70 -3.40 -6.02 26.71
CA TYR A 70 -3.00 -6.42 25.37
C TYR A 70 -3.41 -7.86 25.05
N TYR A 71 -3.76 -8.09 23.79
CA TYR A 71 -4.16 -9.40 23.27
C TYR A 71 -3.44 -9.72 21.96
N SER A 72 -3.51 -10.98 21.56
CA SER A 72 -3.11 -11.45 20.23
C SER A 72 -4.29 -12.10 19.54
N VAL A 73 -4.43 -11.86 18.24
CA VAL A 73 -5.43 -12.49 17.39
C VAL A 73 -4.74 -13.03 16.13
N ASN A 74 -5.19 -14.19 15.66
CA ASN A 74 -4.67 -14.80 14.43
C ASN A 74 -5.64 -14.50 13.27
N PHE A 75 -5.13 -13.84 12.24
CA PHE A 75 -5.83 -13.59 10.97
C PHE A 75 -5.08 -14.17 9.77
N GLU A 76 -4.28 -15.23 9.96
CA GLU A 76 -3.56 -15.91 8.88
C GLU A 76 -4.50 -16.38 7.78
N LYS A 77 -5.68 -16.89 8.15
CA LYS A 77 -6.68 -17.36 7.17
C LYS A 77 -7.23 -16.19 6.35
N GLU A 78 -7.68 -15.13 7.01
CA GLU A 78 -8.22 -13.94 6.36
C GLU A 78 -7.17 -13.25 5.49
N TYR A 79 -5.92 -13.22 5.94
CA TYR A 79 -4.80 -12.68 5.19
C TYR A 79 -4.50 -13.53 3.96
N TRP A 80 -4.43 -14.85 4.13
CA TRP A 80 -4.19 -15.77 3.02
C TRP A 80 -5.27 -15.63 1.93
N ASP A 81 -6.53 -15.76 2.34
CA ASP A 81 -7.68 -15.79 1.43
C ASP A 81 -7.89 -14.45 0.71
N ASN A 82 -7.73 -13.32 1.41
CA ASN A 82 -8.14 -12.01 0.88
C ASN A 82 -6.97 -11.12 0.43
N VAL A 83 -5.73 -11.41 0.82
CA VAL A 83 -4.55 -10.60 0.47
C VAL A 83 -3.57 -11.42 -0.34
N PHE A 84 -3.19 -12.60 0.14
CA PHE A 84 -2.15 -13.39 -0.48
C PHE A 84 -2.61 -14.07 -1.77
N THR A 85 -3.82 -14.64 -1.78
CA THR A 85 -4.42 -15.20 -3.00
C THR A 85 -4.57 -14.14 -4.09
N TYR A 86 -5.08 -12.95 -3.75
CA TYR A 86 -5.12 -11.78 -4.64
C TYR A 86 -3.73 -11.47 -5.22
N PHE A 87 -2.73 -11.37 -4.35
CA PHE A 87 -1.35 -11.08 -4.75
C PHE A 87 -0.81 -12.09 -5.76
N LEU A 88 -1.02 -13.39 -5.55
CA LEU A 88 -0.59 -14.43 -6.49
C LEU A 88 -1.36 -14.37 -7.82
N ASP A 89 -2.67 -14.14 -7.77
CA ASP A 89 -3.51 -14.11 -8.97
C ASP A 89 -3.17 -12.91 -9.88
N GLU A 90 -2.82 -11.76 -9.30
CA GLU A 90 -2.34 -10.61 -10.06
C GLU A 90 -1.01 -10.89 -10.78
N TYR A 91 -0.07 -11.59 -10.13
CA TYR A 91 1.16 -12.01 -10.78
C TYR A 91 0.93 -13.04 -11.90
N LYS A 92 -0.02 -13.98 -11.72
CA LYS A 92 -0.41 -14.91 -12.79
C LYS A 92 -0.97 -14.18 -14.01
N ARG A 93 -1.60 -13.02 -13.81
CA ARG A 93 -2.09 -12.12 -14.85
C ARG A 93 -1.02 -11.18 -15.41
N GLY A 94 0.25 -11.33 -15.03
CA GLY A 94 1.37 -10.47 -15.50
C GLY A 94 1.42 -9.07 -14.88
N ARG A 95 0.47 -8.76 -13.97
CA ARG A 95 0.31 -7.47 -13.30
C ARG A 95 1.20 -7.37 -12.06
N THR A 96 1.33 -6.17 -11.49
CA THR A 96 2.11 -5.93 -10.26
C THR A 96 1.18 -5.44 -9.15
N PRO A 97 0.75 -6.34 -8.23
CA PRO A 97 -0.22 -6.00 -7.19
C PRO A 97 0.34 -5.06 -6.13
N ASN A 98 -0.57 -4.43 -5.37
CA ASN A 98 -0.26 -3.75 -4.12
C ASN A 98 -0.92 -4.47 -2.92
N PRO A 99 -0.23 -5.43 -2.27
CA PRO A 99 -0.81 -6.20 -1.17
C PRO A 99 -1.09 -5.36 0.09
N ASP A 100 -0.42 -4.22 0.27
CA ASP A 100 -0.63 -3.37 1.45
C ASP A 100 -1.99 -2.64 1.41
N VAL A 101 -2.47 -2.29 0.21
CA VAL A 101 -3.82 -1.72 0.02
C VAL A 101 -4.87 -2.76 0.43
N MET A 102 -4.72 -4.00 -0.03
CA MET A 102 -5.64 -5.09 0.32
C MET A 102 -5.54 -5.49 1.80
N CYS A 103 -4.34 -5.50 2.39
CA CYS A 103 -4.16 -5.70 3.82
C CYS A 103 -4.90 -4.65 4.65
N ASN A 104 -4.87 -3.38 4.25
CA ASN A 104 -5.65 -2.36 4.93
C ASN A 104 -7.15 -2.61 4.75
N LYS A 105 -7.61 -2.83 3.51
CA LYS A 105 -9.03 -3.02 3.17
C LYS A 105 -9.67 -4.22 3.88
N GLU A 106 -9.02 -5.39 3.79
CA GLU A 106 -9.63 -6.67 4.15
C GLU A 106 -9.21 -7.20 5.54
N VAL A 107 -8.05 -6.78 6.06
CA VAL A 107 -7.56 -7.25 7.36
C VAL A 107 -7.65 -6.16 8.41
N LYS A 108 -6.88 -5.07 8.27
CA LYS A 108 -6.75 -4.05 9.33
C LYS A 108 -8.02 -3.23 9.58
N PHE A 109 -8.82 -2.97 8.55
CA PHE A 109 -10.04 -2.18 8.67
C PHE A 109 -11.31 -3.00 8.42
N LYS A 110 -11.19 -4.32 8.34
CA LYS A 110 -12.34 -5.23 8.24
C LYS A 110 -12.25 -6.33 9.28
N ALA A 111 -11.42 -7.36 9.10
CA ALA A 111 -11.29 -8.45 10.10
C ALA A 111 -10.95 -7.92 11.51
N PHE A 112 -9.97 -7.02 11.60
CA PHE A 112 -9.58 -6.39 12.86
C PHE A 112 -10.65 -5.43 13.39
N LEU A 113 -11.34 -4.69 12.52
CA LEU A 113 -12.42 -3.81 12.93
C LEU A 113 -13.57 -4.63 13.53
N ASP A 114 -13.98 -5.70 12.84
CA ASP A 114 -15.05 -6.60 13.28
C ASP A 114 -14.69 -7.27 14.61
N TYR A 115 -13.44 -7.74 14.77
CA TYR A 115 -12.92 -8.24 16.04
C TYR A 115 -12.95 -7.18 17.15
N ALA A 116 -12.51 -5.95 16.86
CA ALA A 116 -12.55 -4.87 17.84
C ALA A 116 -13.98 -4.52 18.28
N MET A 117 -14.96 -4.57 17.37
CA MET A 117 -16.37 -4.37 17.73
C MET A 117 -16.89 -5.47 18.67
N GLN A 118 -16.39 -6.71 18.56
CA GLN A 118 -16.71 -7.79 19.52
C GLN A 118 -16.11 -7.55 20.92
N LEU A 119 -15.11 -6.68 21.04
CA LEU A 119 -14.54 -6.23 22.32
C LEU A 119 -15.24 -4.97 22.87
N ASP A 120 -16.42 -4.65 22.35
CA ASP A 120 -17.20 -3.44 22.65
C ASP A 120 -16.42 -2.15 22.39
N ALA A 121 -15.55 -2.15 21.37
CA ALA A 121 -14.82 -0.94 21.01
C ALA A 121 -15.71 0.09 20.33
N ASP A 122 -15.55 1.36 20.70
CA ASP A 122 -16.17 2.48 19.99
C ASP A 122 -15.40 2.79 18.69
N TYR A 123 -14.06 2.65 18.73
CA TYR A 123 -13.14 2.91 17.62
C TYR A 123 -11.98 1.92 17.58
N ILE A 124 -11.36 1.81 16.40
CA ILE A 124 -10.01 1.28 16.23
C ILE A 124 -9.02 2.41 15.99
N ALA A 125 -7.76 2.21 16.40
CA ALA A 125 -6.67 3.11 16.04
C ALA A 125 -5.49 2.36 15.43
N MET A 126 -4.84 3.00 14.46
CA MET A 126 -3.67 2.46 13.76
C MET A 126 -2.54 3.48 13.74
N GLY A 127 -1.30 2.99 13.68
CA GLY A 127 -0.08 3.80 13.48
C GLY A 127 0.08 4.37 12.06
N HIS A 128 -1.03 4.77 11.42
CA HIS A 128 -0.99 5.30 10.06
C HIS A 128 -0.77 6.81 10.02
N TYR A 129 0.09 7.27 9.11
CA TYR A 129 0.34 8.68 8.81
C TYR A 129 -0.71 9.21 7.83
N ALA A 130 -1.93 9.38 8.32
CA ALA A 130 -3.06 9.96 7.61
C ALA A 130 -3.95 10.70 8.62
N GLN A 131 -4.78 11.61 8.14
CA GLN A 131 -5.70 12.37 8.99
C GLN A 131 -7.15 12.07 8.61
N LEU A 132 -8.06 12.36 9.53
CA LEU A 132 -9.50 12.26 9.28
C LEU A 132 -10.16 13.59 9.65
N ARG A 133 -10.97 14.14 8.73
CA ARG A 133 -11.88 15.27 8.99
C ARG A 133 -13.30 14.73 8.98
N ARG A 134 -14.12 15.18 9.92
CA ARG A 134 -15.52 14.81 10.01
C ARG A 134 -16.36 16.05 9.81
N ASP A 135 -17.28 16.00 8.86
CA ASP A 135 -18.22 17.07 8.59
C ASP A 135 -19.41 16.99 9.56
N GLN A 136 -20.25 18.03 9.58
CA GLN A 136 -21.38 18.11 10.52
C GLN A 136 -22.44 17.03 10.30
N ASP A 137 -22.60 16.57 9.06
CA ASP A 137 -23.48 15.47 8.67
C ASP A 137 -22.91 14.07 9.02
N GLY A 138 -21.68 14.03 9.53
CA GLY A 138 -20.97 12.82 9.90
C GLY A 138 -20.20 12.16 8.74
N THR A 139 -20.12 12.79 7.56
CA THR A 139 -19.26 12.35 6.46
C THR A 139 -17.79 12.47 6.88
N VAL A 140 -16.99 11.43 6.59
CA VAL A 140 -15.58 11.35 6.99
C VAL A 140 -14.68 11.46 5.77
N HIS A 141 -13.78 12.43 5.77
CA HIS A 141 -12.79 12.62 4.72
C HIS A 141 -11.44 12.07 5.18
N LEU A 142 -10.76 11.33 4.31
CA LEU A 142 -9.37 10.92 4.50
C LEU A 142 -8.47 12.03 3.97
N LEU A 143 -7.54 12.52 4.80
CA LEU A 143 -6.59 13.55 4.40
C LEU A 143 -5.16 13.06 4.54
N ARG A 144 -4.26 13.67 3.77
CA ARG A 144 -2.82 13.40 3.78
C ARG A 144 -2.24 13.52 5.19
N GLY A 145 -1.26 12.69 5.49
CA GLY A 145 -0.44 12.88 6.69
C GLY A 145 0.38 14.17 6.60
N ALA A 146 0.62 14.83 7.73
CA ALA A 146 1.43 16.06 7.80
C ALA A 146 2.90 15.84 7.37
N ASP A 147 3.41 14.62 7.52
CA ASP A 147 4.70 14.20 6.96
C ASP A 147 4.52 13.71 5.53
N SER A 148 4.80 14.57 4.54
CA SER A 148 4.63 14.23 3.12
C SER A 148 5.46 13.02 2.66
N ASN A 149 6.56 12.69 3.36
CA ASN A 149 7.41 11.54 3.03
C ASN A 149 6.91 10.23 3.63
N LYS A 150 5.96 10.32 4.57
CA LYS A 150 5.34 9.21 5.28
C LYS A 150 3.82 9.14 5.07
N ASP A 151 3.20 10.11 4.40
CA ASP A 151 1.77 10.11 4.02
C ASP A 151 1.33 8.74 3.48
N GLN A 152 0.45 8.07 4.23
CA GLN A 152 0.00 6.71 3.95
C GLN A 152 -1.40 6.66 3.33
N THR A 153 -2.00 7.79 2.97
CA THR A 153 -3.32 7.83 2.32
C THR A 153 -3.39 6.98 1.04
N TYR A 154 -2.29 6.85 0.31
CA TYR A 154 -2.19 5.98 -0.87
C TYR A 154 -2.61 4.53 -0.55
N PHE A 155 -2.16 3.99 0.59
CA PHE A 155 -2.47 2.62 1.00
C PHE A 155 -3.85 2.48 1.67
N LEU A 156 -4.47 3.60 2.05
CA LEU A 156 -5.79 3.67 2.70
C LEU A 156 -6.89 4.10 1.73
N SER A 157 -6.57 4.27 0.45
CA SER A 157 -7.45 4.82 -0.58
C SER A 157 -8.68 3.94 -0.90
N GLN A 158 -8.58 2.64 -0.63
CA GLN A 158 -9.66 1.66 -0.79
C GLN A 158 -10.56 1.51 0.46
N LEU A 159 -10.38 2.35 1.48
CA LEU A 159 -11.24 2.32 2.67
C LEU A 159 -12.60 2.97 2.39
N SER A 160 -13.64 2.47 3.06
CA SER A 160 -15.01 2.99 2.95
C SER A 160 -15.35 3.97 4.08
N GLN A 161 -16.42 4.77 3.89
CA GLN A 161 -17.03 5.58 4.95
C GLN A 161 -17.26 4.77 6.23
N ARG A 162 -17.80 3.56 6.10
CA ARG A 162 -18.14 2.69 7.25
C ARG A 162 -16.90 2.39 8.09
N GLN A 163 -15.78 2.10 7.44
CA GLN A 163 -14.52 1.78 8.10
C GLN A 163 -13.91 3.03 8.74
N LEU A 164 -13.84 4.15 8.00
CA LEU A 164 -13.24 5.38 8.51
C LEU A 164 -14.05 6.03 9.63
N LYS A 165 -15.38 5.88 9.65
CA LYS A 165 -16.23 6.32 10.77
C LYS A 165 -15.81 5.72 12.10
N LYS A 166 -15.21 4.52 12.09
CA LYS A 166 -14.72 3.80 13.27
C LYS A 166 -13.21 3.85 13.45
N ALA A 167 -12.48 4.60 12.62
CA ALA A 167 -11.02 4.68 12.69
C ALA A 167 -10.51 5.97 13.38
N MET A 168 -9.30 5.87 13.94
CA MET A 168 -8.51 6.97 14.46
C MET A 168 -7.05 6.87 13.99
N PHE A 169 -6.44 8.01 13.65
CA PHE A 169 -5.02 8.10 13.27
C PHE A 169 -4.30 9.16 14.12
N PRO A 170 -3.94 8.85 15.38
CA PRO A 170 -3.45 9.86 16.32
C PRO A 170 -2.13 10.52 15.95
N ILE A 171 -1.33 9.91 15.06
CA ILE A 171 -0.05 10.44 14.59
C ILE A 171 -0.15 11.13 13.22
N GLY A 172 -1.33 11.26 12.64
CA GLY A 172 -1.54 11.84 11.31
C GLY A 172 -1.00 13.25 11.14
N ASN A 173 -1.01 14.03 12.23
CA ASN A 173 -0.54 15.42 12.29
C ASN A 173 0.95 15.57 12.65
N MET A 174 1.69 14.46 12.78
CA MET A 174 3.05 14.47 13.31
C MET A 174 4.07 14.17 12.22
N GLN A 175 5.26 14.74 12.36
CA GLN A 175 6.43 14.28 11.60
C GLN A 175 6.98 13.00 12.21
N LYS A 176 7.56 12.09 11.41
CA LYS A 176 8.13 10.84 11.92
C LYS A 176 9.18 11.06 13.03
N LYS A 177 9.94 12.16 12.94
CA LYS A 177 10.92 12.55 13.97
C LYS A 177 10.26 12.84 15.32
N ASP A 178 9.08 13.45 15.32
CA ASP A 178 8.36 13.79 16.55
C ASP A 178 7.78 12.53 17.21
N VAL A 179 7.28 11.60 16.39
CA VAL A 179 6.84 10.28 16.88
C VAL A 179 8.00 9.54 17.56
N ARG A 180 9.19 9.52 16.95
CA ARG A 180 10.38 8.90 17.58
C ARG A 180 10.78 9.61 18.86
N ARG A 181 10.78 10.94 18.88
CA ARG A 181 11.09 11.73 20.07
C ARG A 181 10.12 11.42 21.22
N ILE A 182 8.80 11.35 20.95
CA ILE A 182 7.79 10.98 21.95
C ILE A 182 8.06 9.58 22.51
N ALA A 183 8.42 8.62 21.65
CA ALA A 183 8.73 7.26 22.09
C ALA A 183 9.96 7.24 23.02
N GLU A 184 11.00 8.02 22.71
CA GLU A 184 12.19 8.16 23.55
C GLU A 184 11.88 8.83 24.89
N GLU A 185 11.15 9.96 24.88
CA GLU A 185 10.74 10.68 26.09
C GLU A 185 9.85 9.84 27.01
N ALA A 186 8.95 9.04 26.45
CA ALA A 186 8.10 8.11 27.20
C ALA A 186 8.83 6.83 27.63
N GLY A 187 10.09 6.63 27.19
CA GLY A 187 10.89 5.45 27.51
C GLY A 187 10.28 4.15 26.98
N LEU A 188 9.70 4.18 25.78
CA LEU A 188 9.10 3.00 25.14
C LEU A 188 10.19 2.08 24.58
N ALA A 189 10.03 0.76 24.77
CA ALA A 189 11.00 -0.24 24.31
C ALA A 189 11.27 -0.18 22.80
N THR A 190 10.28 0.27 22.01
CA THR A 190 10.33 0.34 20.55
C THR A 190 10.94 1.64 20.01
N ALA A 191 11.34 2.60 20.87
CA ALA A 191 11.79 3.93 20.44
C ALA A 191 12.94 3.90 19.40
N LYS A 192 13.90 3.00 19.59
CA LYS A 192 15.07 2.81 18.71
C LYS A 192 14.87 1.72 17.66
N LYS A 193 13.71 1.06 17.63
CA LYS A 193 13.42 0.00 16.65
C LYS A 193 13.36 0.62 15.24
N LYS A 194 13.95 -0.09 14.27
CA LYS A 194 13.90 0.33 12.86
C LYS A 194 12.47 0.16 12.33
N ASP A 195 12.11 0.98 11.36
CA ASP A 195 10.83 0.80 10.66
C ASP A 195 10.91 -0.48 9.82
N SER A 196 9.83 -1.27 9.81
CA SER A 196 9.72 -2.42 8.91
C SER A 196 9.74 -1.94 7.46
N THR A 197 10.51 -2.61 6.61
CA THR A 197 10.61 -2.32 5.18
C THR A 197 10.15 -3.52 4.36
N GLY A 198 9.47 -3.28 3.24
CA GLY A 198 8.95 -4.34 2.39
C GLY A 198 7.53 -4.77 2.76
N VAL A 199 7.03 -5.81 2.07
CA VAL A 199 5.69 -6.37 2.29
C VAL A 199 5.70 -7.24 3.56
N CYS A 200 4.66 -7.09 4.40
CA CYS A 200 4.61 -7.67 5.75
C CYS A 200 4.99 -9.16 5.85
N PHE A 201 4.50 -10.03 4.96
CA PHE A 201 4.78 -11.49 5.01
C PHE A 201 6.10 -11.91 4.35
N ILE A 202 6.72 -11.01 3.59
CA ILE A 202 8.04 -11.29 3.00
C ILE A 202 9.13 -10.91 4.00
N GLY A 203 8.90 -9.82 4.76
CA GLY A 203 9.89 -9.30 5.70
C GLY A 203 11.19 -8.96 5.00
N GLU A 204 12.31 -9.41 5.56
CA GLU A 204 13.66 -9.20 5.01
C GLU A 204 14.07 -10.23 3.93
N ARG A 205 13.17 -11.15 3.54
CA ARG A 205 13.47 -12.19 2.55
C ARG A 205 13.67 -11.61 1.15
N ASN A 206 14.40 -12.37 0.32
CA ASN A 206 14.51 -12.06 -1.10
C ASN A 206 13.15 -12.30 -1.79
N PHE A 207 12.55 -11.22 -2.32
CA PHE A 207 11.25 -11.23 -2.98
C PHE A 207 11.12 -12.31 -4.07
N SER A 208 12.12 -12.42 -4.95
CA SER A 208 12.11 -13.38 -6.05
C SER A 208 12.16 -14.83 -5.57
N LYS A 209 12.94 -15.12 -4.51
CA LYS A 209 12.96 -16.46 -3.91
C LYS A 209 11.60 -16.81 -3.31
N PHE A 210 11.05 -15.89 -2.53
CA PHE A 210 9.73 -16.05 -1.92
C PHE A 210 8.65 -16.33 -2.98
N LEU A 211 8.59 -15.52 -4.03
CA LEU A 211 7.54 -15.67 -5.05
C LEU A 211 7.64 -17.01 -5.80
N ASN A 212 8.85 -17.51 -6.01
CA ASN A 212 9.10 -18.80 -6.68
C ASN A 212 8.61 -20.02 -5.88
N GLU A 213 8.42 -19.89 -4.57
CA GLU A 213 7.85 -20.96 -3.73
C GLU A 213 6.36 -21.19 -4.03
N PHE A 214 5.67 -20.17 -4.55
CA PHE A 214 4.22 -20.21 -4.82
C PHE A 214 3.88 -20.17 -6.31
N LEU A 215 4.70 -19.52 -7.14
CA LEU A 215 4.51 -19.43 -8.58
C LEU A 215 5.76 -19.92 -9.31
N PRO A 216 5.68 -21.03 -10.07
CA PRO A 216 6.86 -21.54 -10.78
C PRO A 216 7.31 -20.53 -11.84
N ALA A 217 8.57 -20.11 -11.73
CA ALA A 217 9.20 -19.21 -12.68
C ALA A 217 9.29 -19.84 -14.08
N LYS A 218 8.65 -19.21 -15.06
CA LYS A 218 8.79 -19.59 -16.48
C LYS A 218 9.78 -18.67 -17.16
N SER A 219 11.01 -19.16 -17.36
CA SER A 219 12.03 -18.40 -18.10
C SER A 219 11.58 -18.08 -19.52
N GLY A 220 11.96 -16.91 -20.02
CA GLY A 220 11.59 -16.41 -21.35
C GLY A 220 12.63 -15.41 -21.88
N LYS A 221 12.36 -14.78 -23.03
CA LYS A 221 13.34 -13.91 -23.71
C LYS A 221 13.18 -12.45 -23.32
N MET A 222 14.31 -11.78 -23.06
CA MET A 222 14.38 -10.32 -23.04
C MET A 222 14.64 -9.80 -24.45
N MET A 223 13.80 -8.89 -24.92
CA MET A 223 13.88 -8.37 -26.29
C MET A 223 13.72 -6.85 -26.31
N THR A 224 14.36 -6.20 -27.27
CA THR A 224 14.02 -4.82 -27.64
C THR A 224 12.77 -4.80 -28.53
N ILE A 225 12.15 -3.63 -28.69
CA ILE A 225 10.95 -3.48 -29.55
C ILE A 225 11.25 -3.72 -31.04
N ASP A 226 12.49 -3.50 -31.49
CA ASP A 226 12.96 -3.88 -32.83
C ASP A 226 13.32 -5.37 -32.96
N GLY A 227 13.01 -6.20 -31.95
CA GLY A 227 13.12 -7.65 -32.02
C GLY A 227 14.49 -8.23 -31.68
N LYS A 228 15.45 -7.42 -31.21
CA LYS A 228 16.77 -7.92 -30.83
C LYS A 228 16.73 -8.59 -29.46
N ILE A 229 17.20 -9.83 -29.38
CA ILE A 229 17.34 -10.56 -28.12
C ILE A 229 18.47 -9.93 -27.29
N LYS A 230 18.22 -9.71 -26.00
CA LYS A 230 19.16 -9.14 -25.02
C LYS A 230 19.55 -10.10 -23.90
N GLY A 231 18.89 -11.24 -23.81
CA GLY A 231 19.16 -12.28 -22.83
C GLY A 231 17.89 -13.04 -22.47
N ASP A 232 17.94 -13.74 -21.34
CA ASP A 232 16.81 -14.47 -20.77
C ASP A 232 16.37 -13.80 -19.47
N HIS A 233 15.07 -13.80 -19.18
CA HIS A 233 14.52 -13.34 -17.90
C HIS A 233 14.07 -14.53 -17.05
N TYR A 234 14.12 -14.39 -15.72
CA TYR A 234 13.78 -15.47 -14.78
C TYR A 234 12.26 -15.54 -14.48
N GLY A 235 11.42 -15.32 -15.49
CA GLY A 235 9.95 -15.19 -15.34
C GLY A 235 9.44 -13.76 -15.16
N LEU A 236 8.37 -13.41 -15.88
CA LEU A 236 7.84 -12.03 -15.98
C LEU A 236 7.37 -11.42 -14.66
N MET A 237 6.98 -12.25 -13.69
CA MET A 237 6.54 -11.83 -12.36
C MET A 237 7.66 -11.18 -11.53
N ASN A 238 8.93 -11.43 -11.88
CA ASN A 238 10.10 -10.82 -11.22
C ASN A 238 10.43 -9.39 -11.70
N TYR A 239 9.62 -8.86 -12.63
CA TYR A 239 9.89 -7.58 -13.29
C TYR A 239 8.68 -6.66 -13.19
N THR A 240 8.91 -5.37 -13.07
CA THR A 240 7.86 -4.33 -13.05
C THR A 240 8.16 -3.28 -14.12
N ILE A 241 7.13 -2.67 -14.71
CA ILE A 241 7.30 -1.62 -15.72
C ILE A 241 8.14 -0.46 -15.17
N GLY A 242 9.16 -0.07 -15.91
CA GLY A 242 10.14 0.95 -15.55
C GLY A 242 11.25 0.48 -14.60
N GLN A 243 11.34 -0.81 -14.27
CA GLN A 243 12.41 -1.39 -13.46
C GLN A 243 13.76 -1.35 -14.19
N ARG A 244 14.82 -0.91 -13.48
CA ARG A 244 16.20 -0.89 -13.97
C ARG A 244 17.04 -2.08 -13.51
N ARG A 245 16.92 -2.46 -12.24
CA ARG A 245 17.78 -3.45 -11.59
C ARG A 245 17.33 -4.87 -11.94
N GLY A 246 18.26 -5.83 -11.92
CA GLY A 246 17.95 -7.25 -12.10
C GLY A 246 17.80 -7.71 -13.56
N LEU A 247 18.10 -6.84 -14.54
CA LEU A 247 18.06 -7.21 -15.96
C LEU A 247 19.31 -7.98 -16.43
N GLY A 248 20.46 -7.80 -15.78
CA GLY A 248 21.71 -8.47 -16.18
C GLY A 248 22.26 -8.03 -17.55
N ILE A 249 21.75 -6.94 -18.12
CA ILE A 249 22.17 -6.43 -19.44
C ILE A 249 23.31 -5.42 -19.26
N GLY A 250 24.47 -5.73 -19.84
CA GLY A 250 25.64 -4.85 -19.88
C GLY A 250 25.56 -3.75 -20.95
N GLY A 251 26.56 -2.86 -20.97
CA GLY A 251 26.70 -1.85 -22.03
C GLY A 251 27.02 -2.50 -23.38
N ASN A 252 26.41 -2.01 -24.46
CA ASN A 252 26.62 -2.53 -25.82
C ASN A 252 27.61 -1.69 -26.65
N GLY A 253 28.38 -0.80 -26.01
CA GLY A 253 29.34 0.11 -26.66
C GLY A 253 28.72 1.25 -27.49
N GLN A 254 27.41 1.22 -27.75
CA GLN A 254 26.69 2.24 -28.54
C GLN A 254 26.06 3.32 -27.65
N SER A 255 25.58 2.95 -26.47
CA SER A 255 25.11 3.88 -25.45
C SER A 255 25.46 3.37 -24.06
N ASN A 256 25.81 4.31 -23.18
CA ASN A 256 26.05 4.06 -21.75
C ASN A 256 24.76 4.19 -20.93
N ASP A 257 23.62 4.44 -21.58
CA ASP A 257 22.34 4.57 -20.88
C ASP A 257 21.90 3.23 -20.29
N PRO A 258 21.36 3.23 -19.06
CA PRO A 258 20.86 2.03 -18.43
C PRO A 258 19.63 1.47 -19.14
N TRP A 259 19.47 0.16 -19.04
CA TRP A 259 18.31 -0.58 -19.53
C TRP A 259 17.17 -0.54 -18.51
N PHE A 260 15.94 -0.49 -19.02
CA PHE A 260 14.70 -0.53 -18.25
C PHE A 260 13.74 -1.55 -18.86
N VAL A 261 12.88 -2.13 -18.03
CA VAL A 261 11.69 -2.86 -18.47
C VAL A 261 10.72 -1.83 -19.07
N ILE A 262 10.46 -1.93 -20.37
CA ILE A 262 9.56 -1.03 -21.10
C ILE A 262 8.26 -1.71 -21.53
N GLY A 263 8.12 -3.01 -21.26
CA GLY A 263 6.90 -3.75 -21.57
C GLY A 263 7.00 -5.21 -21.18
N LYS A 264 5.86 -5.89 -21.24
CA LYS A 264 5.72 -7.34 -21.04
C LYS A 264 4.70 -7.87 -22.03
N ASP A 265 4.90 -9.11 -22.45
CA ASP A 265 3.95 -9.88 -23.26
C ASP A 265 3.83 -11.26 -22.61
N LEU A 266 2.79 -11.41 -21.78
CA LEU A 266 2.54 -12.63 -21.02
C LEU A 266 2.26 -13.83 -21.93
N GLU A 267 1.56 -13.62 -23.06
CA GLU A 267 1.22 -14.68 -24.00
C GLU A 267 2.46 -15.26 -24.68
N LYS A 268 3.38 -14.39 -25.11
CA LYS A 268 4.65 -14.82 -25.73
C LYS A 268 5.75 -15.10 -24.72
N ASN A 269 5.53 -14.80 -23.44
CA ASN A 269 6.52 -14.84 -22.38
C ASN A 269 7.79 -14.05 -22.75
N ILE A 270 7.59 -12.78 -23.14
CA ILE A 270 8.65 -11.85 -23.54
C ILE A 270 8.68 -10.66 -22.59
N LEU A 271 9.88 -10.28 -22.16
CA LEU A 271 10.14 -9.04 -21.43
C LEU A 271 10.75 -8.00 -22.38
N TYR A 272 10.04 -6.90 -22.60
CA TYR A 272 10.59 -5.82 -23.44
C TYR A 272 11.50 -4.91 -22.63
N VAL A 273 12.68 -4.64 -23.19
CA VAL A 273 13.71 -3.80 -22.57
C VAL A 273 14.16 -2.68 -23.51
N GLY A 274 14.40 -1.50 -22.95
CA GLY A 274 14.86 -0.31 -23.68
C GLY A 274 15.84 0.52 -22.88
N GLN A 275 16.71 1.26 -23.58
CA GLN A 275 17.66 2.18 -22.96
C GLN A 275 17.04 3.54 -22.69
N GLY A 276 17.57 4.22 -21.67
CA GLY A 276 17.24 5.60 -21.33
C GLY A 276 16.12 5.71 -20.31
N TYR A 277 16.30 6.57 -19.31
CA TYR A 277 15.28 6.78 -18.28
C TYR A 277 13.98 7.31 -18.87
N HIS A 278 14.09 8.17 -19.89
CA HIS A 278 12.97 8.80 -20.60
C HIS A 278 12.58 8.05 -21.89
N ASN A 279 12.75 6.73 -21.94
CA ASN A 279 12.33 5.93 -23.09
C ASN A 279 10.83 6.16 -23.39
N GLU A 280 10.50 6.43 -24.66
CA GLU A 280 9.14 6.81 -25.09
C GLU A 280 8.09 5.75 -24.77
N HIS A 281 8.47 4.47 -24.77
CA HIS A 281 7.57 3.34 -24.47
C HIS A 281 7.23 3.22 -22.98
N LEU A 282 7.83 4.04 -22.13
CA LEU A 282 7.45 4.15 -20.73
C LEU A 282 6.38 5.20 -20.49
N TYR A 283 6.06 6.06 -21.46
CA TYR A 283 5.12 7.16 -21.24
C TYR A 283 3.72 6.80 -21.71
N ALA A 284 2.74 7.02 -20.83
CA ALA A 284 1.32 6.91 -21.11
C ALA A 284 0.67 8.28 -21.01
N ASP A 285 -0.35 8.52 -21.81
CA ASP A 285 -1.18 9.74 -21.81
C ASP A 285 -2.48 9.53 -21.04
N SER A 286 -2.90 8.27 -20.87
CA SER A 286 -4.09 7.91 -20.09
C SER A 286 -4.02 6.47 -19.58
N LEU A 287 -4.96 6.10 -18.71
CA LEU A 287 -5.19 4.74 -18.26
C LEU A 287 -6.67 4.41 -18.17
N ASP A 288 -6.96 3.11 -18.18
CA ASP A 288 -8.23 2.56 -17.72
C ASP A 288 -8.01 1.85 -16.39
N GLY A 289 -8.99 1.95 -15.50
CA GLY A 289 -9.02 1.23 -14.24
C GLY A 289 -10.38 0.66 -13.91
N SER A 290 -10.36 -0.24 -12.93
CA SER A 290 -11.51 -0.94 -12.37
C SER A 290 -11.49 -0.88 -10.86
N ASN A 291 -12.54 -1.42 -10.22
CA ASN A 291 -12.68 -1.47 -8.77
C ASN A 291 -12.54 -0.08 -8.12
N ALA A 292 -13.16 0.91 -8.74
CA ALA A 292 -13.21 2.27 -8.21
C ALA A 292 -13.85 2.26 -6.81
N ASN A 293 -13.17 2.87 -5.86
CA ASN A 293 -13.68 3.10 -4.52
C ASN A 293 -13.47 4.56 -4.16
N PHE A 294 -14.56 5.28 -3.95
CA PHE A 294 -14.54 6.64 -3.41
C PHE A 294 -14.87 6.62 -1.92
N ILE A 295 -14.05 7.33 -1.16
CA ILE A 295 -14.12 7.33 0.30
C ILE A 295 -15.38 8.05 0.74
N ALA A 296 -15.55 9.30 0.34
CA ALA A 296 -16.75 10.11 0.55
C ALA A 296 -17.60 10.13 -0.73
N PRO A 297 -18.91 10.47 -0.63
CA PRO A 297 -19.73 10.70 -1.81
C PRO A 297 -19.07 11.74 -2.73
N ILE A 298 -19.16 11.51 -4.04
CA ILE A 298 -18.60 12.38 -5.09
C ILE A 298 -19.69 12.94 -6.02
N ASP A 299 -20.95 12.88 -5.61
CA ASP A 299 -22.09 13.32 -6.42
C ASP A 299 -21.97 14.78 -6.87
N ASP A 300 -21.32 15.62 -6.06
CA ASP A 300 -21.02 17.01 -6.36
C ASP A 300 -19.99 17.19 -7.49
N LYS A 301 -19.13 16.21 -7.71
CA LYS A 301 -18.15 16.18 -8.81
C LYS A 301 -18.74 15.61 -10.10
N GLY A 302 -19.85 14.87 -10.03
CA GLY A 302 -20.47 14.21 -11.18
C GLY A 302 -19.64 13.04 -11.73
N THR A 303 -19.90 12.67 -12.98
CA THR A 303 -19.20 11.55 -13.65
C THR A 303 -17.90 11.97 -14.33
N GLU A 304 -17.61 13.27 -14.39
CA GLU A 304 -16.39 13.82 -14.99
C GLU A 304 -15.83 14.95 -14.13
N PHE A 305 -14.56 14.85 -13.72
CA PHE A 305 -13.93 15.88 -12.90
C PHE A 305 -12.41 15.91 -13.07
N HIS A 306 -11.82 17.08 -12.78
CA HIS A 306 -10.38 17.27 -12.73
C HIS A 306 -9.88 17.18 -11.27
N CYS A 307 -8.77 16.49 -11.06
CA CYS A 307 -8.12 16.37 -9.75
C CYS A 307 -6.62 16.07 -9.92
N THR A 308 -5.92 15.72 -8.85
CA THR A 308 -4.59 15.11 -8.96
C THR A 308 -4.63 13.61 -8.68
N ALA A 309 -3.63 12.88 -9.15
CA ALA A 309 -3.47 11.46 -8.89
C ALA A 309 -2.03 11.02 -8.61
N LYS A 310 -1.89 9.96 -7.82
CA LYS A 310 -0.65 9.18 -7.66
C LYS A 310 -0.85 7.79 -8.26
N PHE A 311 0.12 7.34 -9.05
CA PHE A 311 0.11 6.00 -9.69
C PHE A 311 1.02 5.01 -8.98
N ARG A 312 1.89 5.52 -8.09
CA ARG A 312 2.77 4.77 -7.21
C ARG A 312 2.98 5.51 -5.91
N TYR A 313 3.23 4.77 -4.82
CA TYR A 313 3.60 5.36 -3.55
C TYR A 313 4.86 6.23 -3.68
N ARG A 314 4.83 7.44 -3.10
CA ARG A 314 5.88 8.48 -3.17
C ARG A 314 6.12 9.12 -4.54
N GLN A 315 5.30 8.81 -5.55
CA GLN A 315 5.26 9.64 -6.74
C GLN A 315 4.70 11.03 -6.39
N LYS A 316 5.19 12.07 -7.07
CA LYS A 316 4.53 13.37 -7.06
C LYS A 316 3.16 13.24 -7.72
N ASP A 317 2.22 14.06 -7.26
CA ASP A 317 0.91 14.20 -7.86
C ASP A 317 1.04 14.66 -9.32
N THR A 318 0.19 14.09 -10.19
CA THR A 318 -0.01 14.55 -11.56
C THR A 318 -1.46 15.01 -11.69
N GLY A 319 -1.71 16.15 -12.36
CA GLY A 319 -3.07 16.56 -12.70
C GLY A 319 -3.72 15.61 -13.71
N VAL A 320 -4.99 15.28 -13.50
CA VAL A 320 -5.73 14.30 -14.30
C VAL A 320 -7.18 14.70 -14.48
N HIS A 321 -7.76 14.29 -15.60
CA HIS A 321 -9.20 14.28 -15.83
C HIS A 321 -9.73 12.86 -15.67
N VAL A 322 -10.75 12.68 -14.83
CA VAL A 322 -11.34 11.38 -14.49
C VAL A 322 -12.75 11.32 -15.08
N SER A 323 -13.05 10.27 -15.83
CA SER A 323 -14.40 9.96 -16.31
C SER A 323 -14.84 8.61 -15.76
N LEU A 324 -16.04 8.58 -15.17
CA LEU A 324 -16.64 7.41 -14.54
C LEU A 324 -17.79 6.87 -15.41
N ASP A 325 -17.72 5.58 -15.75
CA ASP A 325 -18.77 4.88 -16.49
C ASP A 325 -19.02 3.50 -15.87
N ALA A 326 -20.13 3.37 -15.16
CA ALA A 326 -20.48 2.17 -14.38
C ALA A 326 -19.31 1.70 -13.49
N ASP A 327 -18.70 0.56 -13.82
CA ASP A 327 -17.60 -0.04 -13.07
C ASP A 327 -16.20 0.34 -13.60
N LYS A 328 -16.14 1.22 -14.62
CA LYS A 328 -14.90 1.62 -15.29
C LYS A 328 -14.53 3.06 -14.96
N VAL A 329 -13.23 3.27 -14.87
CA VAL A 329 -12.62 4.60 -14.70
C VAL A 329 -11.67 4.85 -15.85
N ARG A 330 -11.90 5.92 -16.59
CA ARG A 330 -10.93 6.48 -17.54
C ARG A 330 -10.20 7.62 -16.85
N VAL A 331 -8.88 7.65 -16.95
CA VAL A 331 -8.06 8.73 -16.39
C VAL A 331 -7.13 9.24 -17.47
N GLU A 332 -7.32 10.49 -17.88
CA GLU A 332 -6.46 11.19 -18.82
C GLU A 332 -5.51 12.11 -18.06
N PHE A 333 -4.24 12.14 -18.46
CA PHE A 333 -3.22 12.88 -17.73
C PHE A 333 -2.97 14.23 -18.36
N ASP A 334 -2.84 15.28 -17.55
CA ASP A 334 -2.49 16.62 -18.04
C ASP A 334 -1.13 16.61 -18.76
N GLN A 335 -0.24 15.70 -18.36
CA GLN A 335 1.08 15.46 -18.95
C GLN A 335 1.39 13.96 -18.98
N PRO A 336 2.14 13.45 -19.98
CA PRO A 336 2.47 12.04 -20.07
C PRO A 336 3.17 11.51 -18.82
N VAL A 337 2.70 10.38 -18.29
CA VAL A 337 3.19 9.78 -17.05
C VAL A 337 4.03 8.55 -17.33
N ARG A 338 5.19 8.50 -16.68
CA ARG A 338 6.15 7.41 -16.82
C ARG A 338 5.75 6.16 -16.04
N ALA A 339 5.80 5.02 -16.72
CA ALA A 339 5.73 3.66 -16.23
C ALA A 339 4.47 3.38 -15.38
N ILE A 340 3.31 3.78 -15.91
CA ILE A 340 2.00 3.29 -15.44
C ILE A 340 2.05 1.76 -15.43
N THR A 341 1.66 1.15 -14.32
CA THR A 341 1.85 -0.29 -14.10
C THR A 341 0.51 -0.96 -13.78
N PRO A 342 0.01 -1.84 -14.65
CA PRO A 342 -1.18 -2.62 -14.37
C PRO A 342 -1.09 -3.40 -13.05
N GLY A 343 -2.18 -3.42 -12.28
CA GLY A 343 -2.29 -4.00 -10.93
C GLY A 343 -1.86 -3.08 -9.77
N GLN A 344 -1.23 -1.93 -10.07
CA GLN A 344 -1.06 -0.87 -9.07
C GLN A 344 -2.36 -0.05 -8.93
N GLU A 345 -2.41 0.78 -7.90
CA GLU A 345 -3.53 1.69 -7.68
C GLU A 345 -3.25 3.07 -8.31
N VAL A 346 -4.27 3.65 -8.94
CA VAL A 346 -4.34 5.10 -9.16
C VAL A 346 -5.16 5.70 -8.01
N VAL A 347 -4.55 6.62 -7.26
CA VAL A 347 -5.17 7.25 -6.08
C VAL A 347 -5.44 8.71 -6.37
N PHE A 348 -6.69 9.14 -6.22
CA PHE A 348 -7.17 10.48 -6.57
C PHE A 348 -7.16 11.41 -5.36
N TYR A 349 -6.79 12.66 -5.58
CA TYR A 349 -6.70 13.68 -4.55
C TYR A 349 -7.28 15.03 -4.99
N ASP A 350 -7.93 15.69 -4.05
CA ASP A 350 -8.37 17.08 -4.15
C ASP A 350 -7.65 17.89 -3.06
N GLY A 351 -6.49 18.46 -3.44
CA GLY A 351 -5.54 19.05 -2.51
C GLY A 351 -5.05 18.04 -1.46
N GLU A 352 -5.48 18.22 -0.21
CA GLU A 352 -5.13 17.34 0.91
C GLU A 352 -6.08 16.15 1.06
N VAL A 353 -7.26 16.17 0.43
CA VAL A 353 -8.27 15.12 0.58
C VAL A 353 -7.95 13.98 -0.39
N CYS A 354 -7.84 12.76 0.14
CA CYS A 354 -7.83 11.53 -0.66
C CYS A 354 -9.28 11.20 -1.02
N LEU A 355 -9.61 11.27 -2.31
CA LEU A 355 -10.96 11.01 -2.81
C LEU A 355 -11.24 9.51 -2.84
N GLY A 356 -10.23 8.70 -3.16
CA GLY A 356 -10.40 7.28 -3.42
C GLY A 356 -9.34 6.73 -4.37
N SER A 357 -9.60 5.55 -4.93
CA SER A 357 -8.70 4.92 -5.91
C SER A 357 -9.40 3.94 -6.85
N ALA A 358 -8.68 3.54 -7.88
CA ALA A 358 -9.02 2.43 -8.76
C ALA A 358 -7.76 1.59 -9.05
N THR A 359 -7.95 0.32 -9.37
CA THR A 359 -6.87 -0.55 -9.83
C THR A 359 -6.61 -0.30 -11.31
N ILE A 360 -5.35 -0.10 -11.67
CA ILE A 360 -4.93 0.18 -13.04
C ILE A 360 -5.01 -1.12 -13.86
N ASP A 361 -5.77 -1.11 -14.95
CA ASP A 361 -5.88 -2.26 -15.85
C ASP A 361 -4.98 -2.11 -17.09
N HIS A 362 -5.07 -0.96 -17.75
CA HIS A 362 -4.34 -0.70 -18.99
C HIS A 362 -3.82 0.74 -19.03
N ALA A 363 -2.69 0.93 -19.72
CA ALA A 363 -2.13 2.25 -19.99
C ALA A 363 -2.12 2.48 -21.51
N TYR A 364 -2.33 3.73 -21.91
CA TYR A 364 -2.46 4.10 -23.31
C TYR A 364 -1.51 5.24 -23.66
N GLN A 365 -0.99 5.21 -24.88
CA GLN A 365 -0.37 6.36 -25.51
C GLN A 365 -1.24 6.73 -26.71
N LYS A 366 -1.84 7.93 -26.68
CA LYS A 366 -2.97 8.30 -27.53
C LYS A 366 -4.07 7.23 -27.45
N THR A 367 -4.41 6.59 -28.57
CA THR A 367 -5.41 5.51 -28.65
C THR A 367 -4.80 4.10 -28.55
N ARG A 368 -3.47 3.97 -28.50
CA ARG A 368 -2.78 2.67 -28.50
C ARG A 368 -2.57 2.18 -27.08
N VAL A 369 -3.03 0.96 -26.79
CA VAL A 369 -2.70 0.23 -25.56
C VAL A 369 -1.19 -0.07 -25.52
N LEU A 370 -0.53 0.24 -24.41
CA LEU A 370 0.86 -0.09 -24.19
C LEU A 370 1.00 -1.56 -23.76
N GLN A 371 1.98 -2.25 -24.35
CA GLN A 371 2.24 -3.68 -24.11
C GLN A 371 2.93 -3.88 -22.75
N TYR A 372 2.18 -3.76 -21.66
CA TYR A 372 2.66 -3.80 -20.28
C TYR A 372 2.31 -5.07 -19.51
N VAL A 373 1.54 -5.98 -20.12
CA VAL A 373 1.15 -7.28 -19.55
C VAL A 373 1.62 -8.41 -20.44
#